data_AF-A0A819DSG5-F1
#
_entry.id   AF-A0A819DSG5-F1
#
_cell.length_a   1.000
_cell.length_b   1.000
_cell.length_c   1.000
_cell.angle_alpha   90.00
_cell.angle_beta   90.00
_cell.angle_gamma   90.00
#
_symmetry.space_group_name_H-M   'P 1'
#
loop_
_entity.id
_entity.type
_entity.pdbx_description
1 polymer ?
#
loop_
_entity_poly.entity_id
_entity_poly.type
_entity_poly.pdbx_seq_one_letter_code
_entity_poly.pdbx_strand_id
1 'polypeptide(L)'
;MPSAVTKIEGNWKIIDYPKHPECMDCKINIKGHGLDPNMFKLHIHLINDLSCILEHNSKTQVWKISNFFSTKLIGTREQMAKEYDLRKVITSLQKLTVNNEKELIMKTNFGEQIRLERLP
;
A
#
# COMPACT_ATOMS: atom_id res chain seq x y z
N MET A 1 4.15 0.91 24.40
CA MET A 1 4.15 1.95 23.34
C MET A 1 4.04 1.23 22.00
N PRO A 2 3.13 1.61 21.10
CA PRO A 2 3.08 1.05 19.76
C PRO A 2 4.41 1.31 19.04
N SER A 3 4.98 0.28 18.41
CA SER A 3 6.18 0.45 17.58
C SER A 3 5.86 1.42 16.43
N ALA A 4 6.85 2.17 15.93
CA ALA A 4 6.66 3.04 14.77
C ALA A 4 6.03 2.32 13.56
N VAL A 5 6.21 1.00 13.50
CA VAL A 5 5.66 0.09 12.49
C VAL A 5 4.14 -0.08 12.65
N THR A 6 3.60 -0.26 13.87
CA THR A 6 2.14 -0.38 14.07
C THR A 6 1.31 0.85 13.66
N LYS A 7 1.96 2.01 13.42
CA LYS A 7 1.29 3.23 12.98
C LYS A 7 0.77 3.18 11.53
N ILE A 8 1.22 2.21 10.74
CA ILE A 8 0.76 2.05 9.34
C ILE A 8 -0.62 1.41 9.23
N GLU A 9 -1.12 0.77 10.30
CA GLU A 9 -2.45 0.17 10.29
C GLU A 9 -3.52 1.26 10.14
N GLY A 10 -4.51 1.03 9.28
CA GLY A 10 -5.58 1.98 9.05
C GLY A 10 -6.17 1.88 7.64
N ASN A 11 -7.17 2.72 7.42
CA ASN A 11 -7.68 3.03 6.09
C ASN A 11 -6.93 4.25 5.57
N TRP A 12 -6.42 4.14 4.35
CA TRP A 12 -5.63 5.17 3.69
C TRP A 12 -6.24 5.49 2.34
N LYS A 13 -6.07 6.72 1.87
CA LYS A 13 -6.53 7.18 0.57
C LYS A 13 -5.42 7.89 -0.16
N ILE A 14 -5.17 7.54 -1.42
CA ILE A 14 -4.15 8.21 -2.23
C ILE A 14 -4.57 9.66 -2.50
N ILE A 15 -3.71 10.60 -2.09
CA ILE A 15 -3.90 12.05 -2.27
C ILE A 15 -2.85 12.69 -3.17
N ASP A 16 -1.77 11.97 -3.50
CA ASP A 16 -0.75 12.45 -4.42
C ASP A 16 -0.05 11.26 -5.08
N TYR A 17 -0.20 11.14 -6.40
CA TYR A 17 0.55 10.21 -7.23
C TYR A 17 0.80 10.81 -8.63
N PRO A 18 1.85 11.64 -8.80
CA PRO A 18 2.04 12.46 -10.00
C PRO A 18 2.19 11.69 -11.31
N LYS A 19 2.73 10.47 -11.27
CA LYS A 19 2.89 9.63 -12.47
C LYS A 19 1.58 9.01 -12.95
N HIS A 20 0.63 8.82 -12.03
CA HIS A 20 -0.64 8.13 -12.27
C HIS A 20 -1.77 8.84 -11.51
N PRO A 21 -2.16 10.06 -11.93
CA PRO A 21 -3.23 10.82 -11.28
C PRO A 21 -4.59 10.08 -11.30
N GLU A 22 -4.79 9.14 -12.21
CA GLU A 22 -5.96 8.25 -12.23
C GLU A 22 -6.06 7.35 -10.98
N CYS A 23 -4.94 7.11 -10.29
CA CYS A 23 -4.90 6.36 -9.04
C CYS A 23 -5.28 7.19 -7.82
N MET A 24 -5.51 8.50 -7.98
CA MET A 24 -6.06 9.35 -6.94
C MET A 24 -7.39 8.77 -6.42
N ASP A 25 -7.68 9.03 -5.15
CA ASP A 25 -8.85 8.52 -4.43
C ASP A 25 -8.92 7.00 -4.18
N CYS A 26 -7.92 6.23 -4.62
CA CYS A 26 -7.82 4.82 -4.26
C CYS A 26 -7.69 4.61 -2.76
N LYS A 27 -8.48 3.69 -2.24
CA LYS A 27 -8.49 3.33 -0.81
C LYS A 27 -7.65 2.08 -0.58
N ILE A 28 -6.72 2.19 0.35
CA ILE A 28 -5.84 1.11 0.80
C ILE A 28 -6.16 0.83 2.27
N ASN A 29 -6.48 -0.41 2.58
CA ASN A 29 -6.63 -0.88 3.95
C ASN A 29 -5.37 -1.66 4.35
N ILE A 30 -4.79 -1.31 5.50
CA ILE A 30 -3.66 -2.01 6.10
C ILE A 30 -4.08 -2.47 7.49
N LYS A 31 -3.93 -3.78 7.77
CA LYS A 31 -4.24 -4.39 9.07
C LYS A 31 -3.11 -5.31 9.50
N GLY A 32 -2.88 -5.47 10.80
CA GLY A 32 -1.97 -6.49 11.30
C GLY A 32 -2.32 -7.89 10.79
N HIS A 33 -1.31 -8.72 10.52
CA HIS A 33 -1.49 -10.07 10.00
C HIS A 33 -0.86 -11.11 10.93
N GLY A 34 -1.70 -11.91 11.59
CA GLY A 34 -1.25 -12.92 12.54
C GLY A 34 -0.78 -12.34 13.87
N LEU A 35 0.17 -13.02 14.51
CA LEU A 35 0.76 -12.60 15.79
C LEU A 35 2.10 -11.85 15.62
N ASP A 36 2.62 -11.75 14.39
CA ASP A 36 3.90 -11.07 14.13
C ASP A 36 3.67 -9.54 14.01
N PRO A 37 4.28 -8.72 14.89
CA PRO A 37 4.14 -7.26 14.86
C PRO A 37 4.77 -6.57 13.65
N ASN A 38 5.48 -7.32 12.78
CA ASN A 38 6.08 -6.83 11.55
C ASN A 38 5.33 -7.28 10.29
N MET A 39 4.24 -8.04 10.42
CA MET A 39 3.46 -8.53 9.29
C MET A 39 2.12 -7.80 9.21
N PHE A 40 1.81 -7.26 8.04
CA PHE A 40 0.58 -6.53 7.78
C PHE A 40 -0.06 -7.03 6.48
N LYS A 41 -1.38 -7.15 6.46
CA LYS A 41 -2.14 -7.39 5.24
C LYS A 41 -2.50 -6.04 4.63
N LEU A 42 -2.07 -5.79 3.40
CA LEU A 42 -2.52 -4.68 2.59
C LEU A 42 -3.62 -5.17 1.64
N HIS A 43 -4.68 -4.37 1.53
CA HIS A 43 -5.82 -4.63 0.65
C HIS A 43 -6.23 -3.35 -0.07
N ILE A 44 -6.44 -3.42 -1.38
CA ILE A 44 -6.94 -2.32 -2.21
C ILE A 44 -8.20 -2.81 -2.91
N HIS A 45 -9.30 -2.10 -2.69
CA HIS A 45 -10.56 -2.38 -3.36
C HIS A 45 -10.61 -1.62 -4.69
N LEU A 46 -10.54 -2.36 -5.79
CA LEU A 46 -10.74 -1.88 -7.16
C LEU A 46 -11.80 -2.76 -7.81
N ILE A 47 -11.86 -2.78 -9.16
CA ILE A 47 -12.60 -3.84 -9.85
C ILE A 47 -12.04 -5.23 -9.50
N ASN A 48 -10.71 -5.33 -9.43
CA ASN A 48 -10.03 -6.48 -8.88
C ASN A 48 -9.45 -6.14 -7.52
N ASP A 49 -9.84 -6.92 -6.52
CA ASP A 49 -9.29 -6.78 -5.17
C ASP A 49 -7.82 -7.19 -5.20
N LEU A 50 -6.94 -6.23 -4.90
CA LEU A 50 -5.52 -6.48 -4.73
C LEU A 50 -5.24 -6.72 -3.25
N SER A 51 -4.61 -7.83 -2.91
CA SER A 51 -4.16 -8.09 -1.54
C SER A 51 -2.73 -8.62 -1.51
N CYS A 52 -1.98 -8.23 -0.49
CA CYS A 52 -0.65 -8.78 -0.25
C CYS A 52 -0.30 -8.72 1.24
N ILE A 53 0.80 -9.39 1.60
CA ILE A 53 1.39 -9.31 2.93
C ILE A 53 2.64 -8.43 2.83
N LEU A 54 2.67 -7.41 3.68
CA LEU A 54 3.80 -6.54 3.94
C LEU A 54 4.57 -7.08 5.15
N GLU A 55 5.85 -7.36 4.98
CA GLU A 55 6.75 -7.84 6.02
C GLU A 55 7.84 -6.78 6.24
N HIS A 56 7.91 -6.22 7.45
CA HIS A 56 8.89 -5.21 7.80
C HIS A 56 10.16 -5.84 8.37
N ASN A 57 11.30 -5.64 7.70
CA ASN A 57 12.58 -6.04 8.26
C ASN A 57 13.10 -4.94 9.21
N SER A 58 13.00 -5.19 10.52
CA SER A 58 13.42 -4.24 11.56
C SER A 58 14.93 -3.90 11.54
N LYS A 59 15.78 -4.75 10.97
CA LYS A 59 17.23 -4.50 10.88
C LYS A 59 17.57 -3.57 9.71
N THR A 60 16.91 -3.73 8.57
CA THR A 60 17.20 -2.95 7.36
C THR A 60 16.22 -1.81 7.12
N GLN A 61 15.11 -1.76 7.85
CA GLN A 61 13.99 -0.82 7.67
C GLN A 61 13.38 -0.89 6.26
N VAL A 62 13.48 -2.07 5.63
CA VAL A 62 12.95 -2.35 4.29
C VAL A 62 11.69 -3.20 4.42
N TRP A 63 10.72 -2.92 3.55
CA TRP A 63 9.50 -3.69 3.41
C TRP A 63 9.66 -4.74 2.33
N LYS A 64 9.26 -5.97 2.65
CA LYS A 64 9.20 -7.08 1.71
C LYS A 64 7.74 -7.45 1.48
N ILE A 65 7.43 -7.89 0.27
CA ILE A 65 6.07 -8.28 -0.10
C ILE A 65 6.02 -9.76 -0.40
N SER A 66 4.99 -10.41 0.14
CA SER A 66 4.68 -11.81 -0.12
C SER A 66 3.18 -11.99 -0.36
N ASN A 67 2.79 -13.17 -0.84
CA ASN A 67 1.40 -13.59 -1.01
C ASN A 67 0.52 -12.58 -1.76
N PHE A 68 1.03 -12.08 -2.89
CA PHE A 68 0.27 -11.17 -3.75
C PHE A 68 -0.89 -11.92 -4.42
N PHE A 69 -2.10 -11.42 -4.22
CA PHE A 69 -3.35 -11.95 -4.77
C PHE A 69 -4.12 -10.84 -5.49
N SER A 70 -4.76 -11.21 -6.59
CA SER A 70 -5.70 -10.37 -7.32
C SER A 70 -6.90 -11.21 -7.72
N THR A 71 -8.11 -10.67 -7.59
CA THR A 71 -9.27 -11.26 -8.28
C THR A 71 -9.13 -11.09 -9.80
N LYS A 72 -9.94 -11.83 -10.57
CA LYS A 72 -9.88 -11.89 -12.04
C LYS A 72 -11.23 -11.56 -12.67
N LEU A 73 -11.64 -10.32 -12.53
CA LEU A 73 -12.76 -9.71 -13.23
C LEU A 73 -12.25 -8.93 -14.45
N ILE A 74 -13.06 -8.89 -15.51
CA ILE A 74 -12.78 -8.13 -16.73
C ILE A 74 -13.33 -6.72 -16.53
N GLY A 75 -12.44 -5.73 -16.64
CA GLY A 75 -12.77 -4.32 -16.58
C GLY A 75 -12.58 -3.58 -17.88
N THR A 76 -12.92 -2.29 -17.85
CA THR A 76 -12.50 -1.33 -18.88
C THR A 76 -10.98 -1.21 -18.92
N ARG A 77 -10.43 -0.76 -20.05
CA ARG A 77 -8.99 -0.54 -20.22
C ARG A 77 -8.41 0.37 -19.13
N GLU A 78 -9.15 1.40 -18.75
CA GLU A 78 -8.75 2.36 -17.70
C GLU A 78 -8.68 1.69 -16.32
N GLN A 79 -9.66 0.86 -15.97
CA GLN A 79 -9.66 0.11 -14.72
C GLN A 79 -8.48 -0.87 -14.64
N MET A 80 -8.19 -1.57 -15.74
CA MET A 80 -7.07 -2.51 -15.81
C MET A 80 -5.71 -1.79 -15.75
N ALA A 81 -5.58 -0.61 -16.37
CA ALA A 81 -4.37 0.22 -16.28
C ALA A 81 -4.11 0.67 -14.85
N LYS A 82 -5.14 1.20 -14.18
CA LYS A 82 -5.09 1.62 -12.78
C LYS A 82 -4.67 0.48 -11.84
N GLU A 83 -5.20 -0.73 -12.06
CA GLU A 83 -4.79 -1.92 -11.32
C GLU A 83 -3.32 -2.28 -11.56
N TYR A 84 -2.87 -2.24 -12.82
CA TYR A 84 -1.49 -2.53 -13.19
C TYR A 84 -0.51 -1.57 -12.50
N ASP A 85 -0.81 -0.27 -12.50
CA ASP A 85 0.06 0.75 -11.91
C ASP A 85 0.11 0.65 -10.38
N LEU A 86 -1.02 0.42 -9.72
CA LEU A 86 -1.05 0.16 -8.28
C LEU A 86 -0.32 -1.13 -7.92
N ARG A 87 -0.51 -2.20 -8.71
CA ARG A 87 0.22 -3.44 -8.53
C ARG A 87 1.72 -3.21 -8.62
N LYS A 88 2.19 -2.46 -9.62
CA LYS A 88 3.61 -2.13 -9.80
C LYS A 88 4.17 -1.35 -8.61
N VAL A 89 3.43 -0.35 -8.10
CA VAL A 89 3.82 0.39 -6.90
C VAL A 89 3.95 -0.52 -5.70
N ILE A 90 2.92 -1.34 -5.46
CA ILE A 90 2.90 -2.24 -4.32
C ILE A 90 4.10 -3.15 -4.43
N THR A 91 4.26 -3.92 -5.52
CA THR A 91 5.35 -4.90 -5.65
C THR A 91 6.76 -4.29 -5.62
N SER A 92 6.89 -3.00 -5.90
CA SER A 92 8.15 -2.24 -5.83
C SER A 92 8.34 -1.46 -4.53
N LEU A 93 7.41 -1.58 -3.57
CA LEU A 93 7.47 -0.89 -2.30
C LEU A 93 8.75 -1.24 -1.54
N GLN A 94 9.49 -0.20 -1.17
CA GLN A 94 10.75 -0.33 -0.43
C GLN A 94 10.63 0.25 0.98
N LYS A 95 9.99 1.42 1.11
CA LYS A 95 9.84 2.13 2.38
C LYS A 95 8.41 2.62 2.58
N LEU A 96 7.93 2.48 3.80
CA LEU A 96 6.72 3.12 4.32
C LEU A 96 7.11 4.06 5.45
N THR A 97 6.58 5.28 5.43
CA THR A 97 6.81 6.27 6.49
C THR A 97 5.49 6.92 6.87
N VAL A 98 5.18 6.93 8.16
CA VAL A 98 3.99 7.60 8.69
C VAL A 98 4.38 8.94 9.27
N ASN A 99 3.80 10.02 8.75
CA ASN A 99 3.93 11.37 9.25
C ASN A 99 2.72 11.73 10.10
N ASN A 100 2.97 12.02 11.39
CA ASN A 100 1.96 12.51 12.35
C ASN A 100 0.66 11.69 12.39
N GLU A 101 0.73 10.39 12.10
CA GLU A 101 -0.41 9.44 12.04
C GLU A 101 -1.52 9.81 11.05
N LYS A 102 -1.38 10.90 10.29
CA LYS A 102 -2.37 11.40 9.33
C LYS A 102 -1.96 11.15 7.89
N GLU A 103 -0.67 10.98 7.64
CA GLU A 103 -0.13 10.80 6.30
C GLU A 103 0.78 9.57 6.25
N LEU A 104 0.59 8.74 5.23
CA LEU A 104 1.45 7.62 4.89
C LEU A 104 2.15 7.93 3.57
N ILE A 105 3.47 7.77 3.56
CA ILE A 105 4.30 7.94 2.38
C ILE A 105 4.81 6.57 1.95
N MET A 106 4.43 6.12 0.77
CA MET A 106 4.96 4.93 0.11
C MET A 106 6.09 5.34 -0.83
N LYS A 107 7.25 4.71 -0.68
CA LYS A 107 8.39 4.90 -1.59
C LYS A 107 8.74 3.58 -2.27
N THR A 108 8.83 3.60 -3.59
CA THR A 108 9.24 2.45 -4.38
C THR A 108 10.77 2.41 -4.52
N ASN A 109 11.31 1.24 -4.86
CA ASN A 109 12.73 1.07 -5.17
C ASN A 109 13.17 1.81 -6.46
N PHE A 110 12.23 2.29 -7.26
CA PHE A 110 12.45 3.12 -8.45
C PHE A 110 12.43 4.63 -8.15
N GLY A 111 12.32 5.02 -6.88
CA GLY A 111 12.32 6.43 -6.45
C GLY A 111 10.97 7.13 -6.58
N GLU A 112 9.89 6.40 -6.86
CA GLU A 112 8.54 6.98 -6.86
C GLU A 112 8.05 7.16 -5.43
N GLN A 113 7.33 8.26 -5.20
CA GLN A 113 6.74 8.58 -3.92
C GLN A 113 5.25 8.83 -4.09
N ILE A 114 4.46 8.19 -3.22
CA ILE A 114 3.00 8.29 -3.20
C ILE A 114 2.59 8.69 -1.80
N ARG A 115 1.70 9.69 -1.71
CA ARG A 115 1.21 10.18 -0.43
C ARG A 115 -0.23 9.75 -0.24
N LEU A 116 -0.52 9.28 0.96
CA LEU A 116 -1.85 8.84 1.35
C LEU A 116 -2.27 9.57 2.62
N GLU A 117 -3.54 9.96 2.68
CA GLU A 117 -4.17 10.47 3.89
C GLU A 117 -4.87 9.35 4.64
N ARG A 118 -4.88 9.44 5.97
CA ARG A 118 -5.63 8.52 6.81
C ARG A 118 -7.12 8.86 6.74
N LEU A 119 -7.94 7.84 6.48
CA LEU A 119 -9.38 7.95 6.54
C LEU A 119 -9.89 7.71 7.97
N PRO A 120 -11.02 8.35 8.35
CA PRO A 120 -11.66 8.13 9.65
C PRO A 120 -12.14 6.70 9.86
#